data_AF-A0AAV5CKS0-F1
#
_entry.id   AF-A0AAV5CKS0-F1
#
_cell.length_a   1.000
_cell.length_b   1.000
_cell.length_c   1.000
_cell.angle_alpha   90.00
_cell.angle_beta   90.00
_cell.angle_gamma   90.00
#
_symmetry.space_group_name_H-M   'P 1'
#
loop_
_entity.id
_entity.type
_entity.pdbx_description
1 polymer ?
#
loop_
_entity_poly.entity_id
_entity_poly.type
_entity_poly.pdbx_seq_one_letter_code
_entity_poly.pdbx_strand_id
1 'polypeptide(L)'
;MAPEGGRRRSDKRRSRAARKKQSAPAGPTTVNDVPDDLLERIFLRLSSSAHLVHAAAACKRWCRVVADPVFLRRFRSLRAPLIAGHYTTTPSTPTTTTGRHGHR
;
A
#
# COMPACT_ATOMS: atom_id res chain seq x y z
N MET A 1 -3.17 -4.53 40.65
CA MET A 1 -2.41 -5.16 39.55
C MET A 1 -2.84 -4.49 38.25
N ALA A 2 -1.95 -3.63 37.72
CA ALA A 2 -1.78 -3.01 36.39
C ALA A 2 -2.98 -2.55 35.50
N PRO A 3 -2.76 -1.55 34.60
CA PRO A 3 -3.79 -0.66 34.05
C PRO A 3 -3.99 -0.77 32.52
N GLU A 4 -5.18 -0.54 31.98
CA GLU A 4 -5.39 -0.49 30.51
C GLU A 4 -5.99 0.86 30.08
N GLY A 5 -5.08 1.80 29.80
CA GLY A 5 -5.37 3.09 29.20
C GLY A 5 -5.36 3.02 27.68
N GLY A 6 -6.49 3.32 27.03
CA GLY A 6 -6.61 3.19 25.56
C GLY A 6 -7.31 4.33 24.81
N ARG A 7 -7.65 5.46 25.45
CA ARG A 7 -8.59 6.46 24.85
C ARG A 7 -7.97 7.79 24.43
N ARG A 8 -6.64 7.91 24.35
CA ARG A 8 -5.98 9.22 24.15
C ARG A 8 -5.55 9.55 22.71
N ARG A 9 -5.55 8.58 21.77
CA ARG A 9 -5.06 8.82 20.40
C ARG A 9 -6.11 9.43 19.45
N SER A 10 -7.40 9.25 19.71
CA SER A 10 -8.47 9.64 18.76
C SER A 10 -8.82 11.14 18.81
N ASP A 11 -8.74 11.78 19.99
CA ASP A 11 -9.04 13.22 20.14
C ASP A 11 -8.01 14.13 19.44
N LYS A 12 -6.76 13.69 19.31
CA LYS A 12 -5.72 14.47 18.63
C LYS A 12 -5.94 14.53 17.10
N ARG A 13 -6.63 13.54 16.53
CA ARG A 13 -6.93 13.46 15.09
C ARG A 13 -8.11 14.38 14.72
N ARG A 14 -9.11 14.50 15.61
CA ARG A 14 -10.29 15.36 15.40
C ARG A 14 -9.98 16.85 15.62
N SER A 15 -9.10 17.17 16.55
CA SER A 15 -8.69 18.57 16.84
C SER A 15 -7.86 19.25 15.73
N ARG A 16 -7.24 18.49 14.81
CA ARG A 16 -6.59 19.05 13.61
C ARG A 16 -7.55 19.34 12.46
N ALA A 17 -8.69 18.67 12.41
CA ALA A 17 -9.71 18.89 11.37
C ALA A 17 -10.50 20.19 11.61
N ALA A 18 -10.60 20.66 12.86
CA ALA A 18 -11.47 21.77 13.23
C ALA A 18 -10.83 23.18 13.14
N ARG A 19 -9.54 23.33 12.79
CA ARG A 19 -8.82 24.60 13.00
C ARG A 19 -8.16 25.24 11.77
N LYS A 20 -8.51 24.84 10.55
CA LYS A 20 -8.16 25.63 9.37
C LYS A 20 -9.43 26.17 8.72
N LYS A 21 -10.02 27.15 9.42
CA LYS A 21 -10.80 28.21 8.78
C LYS A 21 -9.95 28.75 7.64
N GLN A 22 -10.42 28.50 6.43
CA GLN A 22 -9.86 28.96 5.18
C GLN A 22 -10.05 30.48 5.12
N SER A 23 -9.04 31.22 5.52
CA SER A 23 -8.84 32.59 5.05
C SER A 23 -7.86 32.47 3.89
N ALA A 24 -8.30 32.80 2.68
CA ALA A 24 -7.50 32.71 1.46
C ALA A 24 -6.21 33.57 1.60
N PRO A 25 -5.01 32.99 1.45
CA PRO A 25 -3.80 33.80 1.36
C PRO A 25 -3.48 34.12 -0.11
N ALA A 26 -3.36 35.41 -0.41
CA ALA A 26 -2.85 35.95 -1.68
C ALA A 26 -1.30 35.83 -1.76
N GLY A 27 -0.77 34.64 -1.46
CA GLY A 27 0.66 34.32 -1.53
C GLY A 27 0.90 33.13 -2.47
N PRO A 28 2.16 32.88 -2.88
CA PRO A 28 2.47 31.77 -3.79
C PRO A 28 2.04 30.44 -3.15
N THR A 29 1.16 29.71 -3.84
CA THR A 29 0.70 28.39 -3.42
C THR A 29 1.86 27.42 -3.46
N THR A 30 2.12 26.76 -2.33
CA THR A 30 3.14 25.73 -2.22
C THR A 30 2.50 24.35 -2.38
N VAL A 31 3.31 23.32 -2.63
CA VAL A 31 2.81 21.93 -2.67
C VAL A 31 2.18 21.47 -1.35
N ASN A 32 2.36 22.23 -0.25
CA ASN A 32 1.71 21.99 1.03
C ASN A 32 0.25 22.46 1.07
N ASP A 33 -0.18 23.30 0.14
CA ASP A 33 -1.56 23.82 0.06
C ASP A 33 -2.50 22.87 -0.73
N VAL A 34 -1.91 21.89 -1.43
CA VAL A 34 -2.64 20.84 -2.15
C VAL A 34 -3.29 19.89 -1.14
N PRO A 35 -4.60 19.58 -1.21
CA PRO A 35 -5.26 18.62 -0.31
C PRO A 35 -4.74 17.19 -0.49
N ASP A 36 -4.83 16.38 0.58
CA ASP A 36 -4.30 15.00 0.59
C ASP A 36 -4.94 14.12 -0.51
N ASP A 37 -6.23 14.30 -0.81
CA ASP A 37 -6.94 13.55 -1.86
C ASP A 37 -6.36 13.82 -3.27
N LEU A 38 -5.90 15.05 -3.51
CA LEU A 38 -5.28 15.42 -4.78
C LEU A 38 -3.84 14.90 -4.86
N LEU A 39 -3.09 14.92 -3.74
CA LEU A 39 -1.79 14.27 -3.65
C LEU A 39 -1.88 12.77 -3.92
N GLU A 40 -2.88 12.08 -3.36
CA GLU A 40 -3.16 10.68 -3.66
C GLU A 40 -3.35 10.46 -5.17
N ARG A 41 -4.17 11.28 -5.84
CA ARG A 41 -4.41 11.17 -7.29
C ARG A 41 -3.13 11.39 -8.11
N ILE A 42 -2.26 12.31 -7.67
CA ILE A 42 -0.95 12.54 -8.30
C ILE A 42 -0.05 11.30 -8.12
N PHE A 43 0.04 10.78 -6.90
CA PHE A 43 0.87 9.60 -6.62
C PHE A 43 0.37 8.34 -7.32
N LEU A 44 -0.94 8.17 -7.51
CA LEU A 44 -1.48 7.04 -8.28
C LEU A 44 -1.04 7.07 -9.76
N ARG A 45 -0.79 8.26 -10.32
CA ARG A 45 -0.29 8.47 -11.70
C ARG A 45 1.21 8.20 -11.85
N LEU A 46 1.98 8.22 -10.77
CA LEU A 46 3.37 7.76 -10.78
C LEU A 46 3.34 6.24 -10.94
N SER A 47 3.42 5.77 -12.18
CA SER A 47 3.33 4.35 -12.54
C SER A 47 4.38 3.46 -11.85
N SER A 48 5.49 4.05 -11.40
CA SER A 48 6.61 3.34 -10.76
C SER A 48 6.57 3.42 -9.23
N SER A 49 6.77 2.25 -8.59
CA SER A 49 6.98 2.13 -7.14
C SER A 49 8.22 2.89 -6.66
N ALA A 50 9.28 2.98 -7.46
CA ALA A 50 10.48 3.72 -7.09
C ALA A 50 10.19 5.23 -6.95
N HIS A 51 9.46 5.82 -7.90
CA HIS A 51 9.05 7.23 -7.83
C HIS A 51 8.16 7.50 -6.62
N LEU A 52 7.30 6.54 -6.27
CA LEU A 52 6.45 6.63 -5.07
C LEU A 52 7.29 6.64 -3.78
N VAL A 53 8.33 5.81 -3.70
CA VAL A 53 9.25 5.78 -2.54
C VAL A 53 10.02 7.09 -2.43
N HIS A 54 10.53 7.63 -3.54
CA HIS A 54 11.23 8.91 -3.56
C HIS A 54 10.31 10.06 -3.12
N ALA A 55 9.06 10.07 -3.58
CA ALA A 55 8.06 11.04 -3.12
C ALA A 55 7.79 10.90 -1.61
N ALA A 56 7.60 9.67 -1.10
CA ALA A 56 7.40 9.45 0.32
C ALA A 56 8.58 9.94 1.17
N ALA A 57 9.81 9.84 0.65
CA ALA A 57 11.02 10.31 1.31
C ALA A 57 11.15 11.85 1.32
N ALA A 58 10.50 12.56 0.40
CA ALA A 58 10.60 14.02 0.30
C ALA A 58 10.05 14.75 1.53
N CYS A 59 8.95 14.26 2.13
CA CYS A 59 8.45 14.83 3.39
C CYS A 59 7.54 13.89 4.19
N LYS A 60 7.44 14.14 5.51
CA LYS A 60 6.59 13.38 6.44
C LYS A 60 5.11 13.38 6.06
N ARG A 61 4.62 14.43 5.38
CA ARG A 61 3.22 14.49 4.94
C ARG A 61 2.97 13.51 3.79
N TRP A 62 3.84 13.49 2.79
CA TRP A 62 3.72 12.59 1.65
C TRP A 62 3.90 11.14 2.09
N CYS A 63 4.82 10.87 3.01
CA CYS A 63 4.94 9.54 3.64
C CYS A 63 3.62 9.05 4.25
N ARG A 64 2.85 9.92 4.94
CA ARG A 64 1.54 9.53 5.50
C ARG A 64 0.50 9.20 4.45
N VAL A 65 0.44 9.98 3.36
CA VAL A 65 -0.48 9.73 2.24
C VAL A 65 -0.12 8.42 1.55
N VAL A 66 1.15 8.20 1.27
CA VAL A 66 1.64 6.97 0.61
C VAL A 66 1.49 5.73 1.49
N ALA A 67 1.67 5.86 2.81
CA ALA A 67 1.48 4.76 3.75
C ALA A 67 0.01 4.47 4.10
N ASP A 68 -0.94 5.23 3.55
CA ASP A 68 -2.35 4.99 3.80
C ASP A 68 -2.79 3.65 3.19
N PRO A 69 -3.46 2.77 3.96
CA PRO A 69 -3.84 1.45 3.48
C PRO A 69 -4.86 1.48 2.34
N VAL A 70 -5.71 2.52 2.26
CA VAL A 70 -6.66 2.71 1.15
C VAL A 70 -5.89 3.11 -0.10
N PHE A 71 -4.95 4.06 0.03
CA PHE A 71 -4.04 4.44 -1.05
C PHE A 71 -3.28 3.23 -1.59
N LEU A 72 -2.63 2.44 -0.74
CA LEU A 72 -1.84 1.28 -1.17
C LEU A 72 -2.69 0.20 -1.83
N ARG A 73 -3.93 0.00 -1.37
CA ARG A 73 -4.87 -0.94 -1.99
C ARG A 73 -5.24 -0.51 -3.40
N ARG A 74 -5.58 0.77 -3.59
CA ARG A 74 -5.82 1.37 -4.92
C ARG A 74 -4.56 1.31 -5.77
N PHE A 75 -3.41 1.60 -5.17
CA PHE A 75 -2.14 1.60 -5.87
C PHE A 75 -1.86 0.21 -6.45
N ARG A 76 -1.94 -0.83 -5.61
CA ARG A 76 -1.77 -2.23 -6.00
C ARG A 76 -2.86 -2.68 -6.98
N SER A 77 -4.12 -2.31 -6.80
CA SER A 77 -5.19 -2.73 -7.72
C SER A 77 -4.99 -2.22 -9.14
N LEU A 78 -4.48 -1.00 -9.31
CA LEU A 78 -4.14 -0.43 -10.61
C LEU A 78 -2.89 -1.06 -11.26
N ARG A 79 -2.08 -1.78 -10.48
CA ARG A 79 -0.75 -2.30 -10.90
C ARG A 79 -0.60 -3.79 -10.76
N ALA A 80 -1.56 -4.51 -10.20
CA ALA A 80 -1.49 -5.94 -10.02
C ALA A 80 -1.61 -6.62 -11.39
N PRO A 81 -0.56 -7.29 -11.88
CA PRO A 81 -0.72 -8.21 -13.01
C PRO A 81 -1.64 -9.33 -12.52
N LEU A 82 -2.67 -9.66 -13.29
CA LEU A 82 -3.72 -10.62 -12.93
C LEU A 82 -3.25 -12.09 -12.85
N ILE A 83 -1.96 -12.35 -12.63
CA ILE A 83 -1.37 -13.68 -12.73
C ILE A 83 -1.11 -14.21 -11.32
N ALA A 84 -2.17 -14.72 -10.69
CA ALA A 84 -2.00 -15.77 -9.70
C ALA A 84 -1.60 -17.03 -10.48
N GLY A 85 -0.31 -17.37 -10.47
CA GLY A 85 0.24 -18.44 -11.29
C GLY A 85 -0.51 -19.77 -11.13
N HIS A 86 -0.71 -20.48 -12.26
CA HIS A 86 -1.26 -21.83 -12.28
C HIS A 86 -0.18 -22.82 -11.80
N TYR A 87 -0.33 -23.37 -10.59
CA TYR A 87 0.47 -24.48 -10.11
C TYR A 87 -0.20 -25.79 -10.54
N THR A 88 0.26 -26.37 -11.64
CA THR A 88 -0.12 -27.74 -12.02
C THR A 88 0.73 -28.72 -11.23
N THR A 89 0.15 -29.36 -10.21
CA THR A 89 0.72 -30.56 -9.63
C THR A 89 0.56 -31.66 -10.67
N THR A 90 1.61 -31.94 -11.45
CA THR A 90 1.63 -33.15 -12.27
C THR A 90 1.66 -34.35 -11.31
N PRO A 91 0.65 -35.24 -11.33
CA PRO A 91 0.76 -36.48 -10.58
C PRO A 91 1.94 -37.26 -11.17
N SER A 92 2.99 -37.46 -10.38
CA SER A 92 4.07 -38.36 -10.75
C SER A 92 3.47 -39.74 -10.88
N THR A 93 3.26 -40.19 -12.11
CA THR A 93 2.87 -41.57 -12.40
C THR A 93 3.91 -42.48 -11.75
N PRO A 94 3.56 -43.36 -10.81
CA PRO A 94 4.49 -44.37 -10.34
C PRO A 94 4.76 -45.31 -11.52
N THR A 95 5.94 -45.20 -12.12
CA THR A 95 6.45 -46.22 -13.03
C THR A 95 6.75 -47.45 -12.18
N THR A 96 5.74 -48.31 -12.03
CA THR A 96 5.91 -49.68 -11.58
C THR A 96 6.76 -50.39 -12.63
N THR A 97 8.08 -50.25 -12.49
CA THR A 97 9.07 -51.05 -13.20
C THR A 97 8.87 -52.49 -12.73
N THR A 98 8.15 -53.25 -13.54
CA THR A 98 8.03 -54.71 -13.47
C THR A 98 9.44 -55.31 -13.49
N GLY A 99 9.95 -55.64 -12.31
CA GLY A 99 11.14 -56.48 -12.13
C GLY A 99 10.85 -57.89 -12.62
N ARG A 100 11.01 -58.11 -13.92
CA ARG A 100 11.11 -59.42 -14.53
C ARG A 100 12.59 -59.80 -14.58
N HIS A 101 13.10 -60.41 -13.51
CA HIS A 101 14.39 -61.09 -13.54
C HIS A 101 14.18 -62.57 -13.29
N GLY A 102 14.44 -63.38 -14.32
CA GLY A 102 14.27 -64.81 -14.32
C GLY A 102 15.29 -65.52 -13.44
N HIS A 103 14.78 -66.50 -12.68
CA HIS A 103 15.54 -67.62 -12.16
C HIS A 103 14.97 -68.88 -12.80
N ARG A 104 15.70 -69.51 -13.73
CA ARG A 104 16.21 -70.88 -13.62
C ARG A 104 16.98 -71.28 -14.88
#